data_AF-D5C183-F1
#
_entry.id   AF-D5C183-F1
#
_cell.length_a   1.000
_cell.length_b   1.000
_cell.length_c   1.000
_cell.angle_alpha   90.00
_cell.angle_beta   90.00
_cell.angle_gamma   90.00
#
_symmetry.space_group_name_H-M   'P 1'
#
loop_
_entity.id
_entity.type
_entity.pdbx_description
1 polymer ?
#
loop_
_entity_poly.entity_id
_entity_poly.type
_entity_poly.pdbx_seq_one_letter_code
_entity_poly.pdbx_strand_id
1 'polypeptide(L)'
;MSKYLQVEKPFPDPRLVLEWQFTYQRAGTQLKTGRHRHPKLFIPILGTNIPIMGIKNQATDTRPLALADALFSSTQKRVLGLIFGQPERSFFATEIIDRVSAGTGAVQRELKKLTDSGLVTVSRIGNQKHYQANPDSPVFLELCSLVRKTVGLAEPLGQALAPASAEIELALVYGSMAKGTATASSDIDLLLVSNSLTLEAVYGLLAEAEQTLGRPINPTLYTRKEFQRRLSNGSSFLGRVLAGDTLILQGSLTLEES
;
A
#
# COMPACT_ATOMS: atom_id res chain seq x y z
N MET A 1 7.13 -63.92 -24.68
CA MET A 1 6.03 -62.92 -24.64
C MET A 1 6.58 -61.69 -23.92
N SER A 2 6.55 -60.45 -24.38
CA SER A 2 6.30 -59.81 -25.68
C SER A 2 7.04 -58.45 -25.59
N LYS A 3 7.72 -58.03 -26.66
CA LYS A 3 8.45 -56.76 -26.77
C LYS A 3 7.46 -55.59 -26.84
N TYR A 4 7.71 -54.48 -26.15
CA TYR A 4 7.37 -53.14 -26.64
C TYR A 4 8.43 -52.12 -26.20
N LEU A 5 9.02 -51.47 -27.22
CA LEU A 5 10.02 -50.42 -27.11
C LEU A 5 9.41 -49.13 -26.55
N GLN A 6 10.13 -48.50 -25.63
CA GLN A 6 9.99 -47.07 -25.36
C GLN A 6 10.48 -46.29 -26.58
N VAL A 7 9.61 -45.45 -27.14
CA VAL A 7 9.98 -44.41 -28.10
C VAL A 7 9.84 -43.08 -27.36
N GLU A 8 10.97 -42.53 -26.92
CA GLU A 8 11.05 -41.13 -26.48
C GLU A 8 10.82 -40.22 -27.70
N LYS A 9 9.81 -39.35 -27.64
CA LYS A 9 9.66 -38.23 -28.57
C LYS A 9 10.22 -36.96 -27.91
N PRO A 10 11.10 -36.20 -28.57
CA PRO A 10 11.69 -35.01 -27.99
C PRO A 10 10.69 -33.85 -27.92
N PHE A 11 10.75 -33.11 -26.81
CA PHE A 11 10.12 -31.81 -26.60
C PHE A 11 10.61 -30.81 -27.68
N PRO A 12 9.74 -30.03 -28.34
CA PRO A 12 10.19 -28.99 -29.26
C PRO A 12 10.70 -27.75 -28.51
N ASP A 13 11.80 -27.20 -29.01
CA ASP A 13 12.52 -26.00 -28.55
C ASP A 13 11.59 -24.76 -28.47
N PRO A 14 11.62 -23.94 -27.40
CA PRO A 14 10.75 -22.77 -27.20
C PRO A 14 10.89 -21.60 -28.20
N ARG A 15 11.75 -21.67 -29.23
CA ARG A 15 12.08 -20.51 -30.08
C ARG A 15 11.29 -20.34 -31.39
N LEU A 16 10.21 -21.11 -31.63
CA LEU A 16 9.41 -21.00 -32.88
C LEU A 16 7.89 -21.10 -32.65
N VAL A 17 7.27 -20.09 -32.02
CA VAL A 17 5.80 -20.05 -31.76
C VAL A 17 5.12 -18.75 -32.26
N LEU A 18 5.68 -18.07 -33.27
CA LEU A 18 5.11 -16.78 -33.74
C LEU A 18 4.83 -16.66 -35.25
N GLU A 19 4.64 -17.78 -35.97
CA GLU A 19 4.43 -17.73 -37.43
C GLU A 19 3.24 -18.53 -37.97
N TRP A 20 2.20 -18.78 -37.14
CA TRP A 20 1.01 -19.55 -37.55
C TRP A 20 -0.35 -18.84 -37.36
N GLN A 21 -0.40 -17.50 -37.38
CA GLN A 21 -1.67 -16.76 -37.25
C GLN A 21 -2.08 -15.86 -38.42
N PHE A 22 -1.39 -15.86 -39.56
CA PHE A 22 -1.82 -15.07 -40.73
C PHE A 22 -1.76 -15.89 -42.02
N THR A 23 -2.81 -16.66 -42.28
CA THR A 23 -3.21 -17.10 -43.63
C THR A 23 -4.51 -17.88 -43.53
N TYR A 24 -5.66 -17.21 -43.49
CA TYR A 24 -6.91 -17.72 -44.06
C TYR A 24 -7.94 -16.59 -44.09
N GLN A 25 -7.75 -15.65 -45.01
CA GLN A 25 -8.77 -14.70 -45.40
C GLN A 25 -8.70 -14.53 -46.92
N ARG A 26 -9.85 -14.77 -47.58
CA ARG A 26 -10.16 -14.77 -49.03
C ARG A 26 -10.15 -16.15 -49.71
N ALA A 27 -11.36 -16.70 -49.86
CA ALA A 27 -11.89 -17.23 -51.13
C ALA A 27 -13.33 -17.73 -50.90
N GLY A 28 -14.28 -17.28 -51.71
CA GLY A 28 -15.65 -17.81 -51.64
C GLY A 28 -16.71 -16.94 -52.32
N THR A 29 -16.55 -16.70 -53.62
CA THR A 29 -17.54 -16.07 -54.51
C THR A 29 -18.75 -17.00 -54.71
N GLN A 30 -19.96 -16.42 -54.81
CA GLN A 30 -21.23 -17.12 -55.06
C GLN A 30 -21.27 -17.81 -56.43
N LEU A 31 -22.07 -18.89 -56.54
CA LEU A 31 -23.17 -19.02 -57.52
C LEU A 31 -24.14 -20.17 -57.17
N LYS A 32 -25.37 -20.00 -57.66
CA LYS A 32 -26.67 -20.60 -57.30
C LYS A 32 -26.88 -22.08 -57.66
N THR A 33 -27.73 -22.79 -56.90
CA THR A 33 -29.05 -23.36 -57.29
C THR A 33 -29.42 -24.63 -56.49
N GLY A 34 -30.71 -24.86 -56.24
CA GLY A 34 -31.27 -26.19 -55.89
C GLY A 34 -31.92 -26.34 -54.52
N ARG A 35 -33.26 -26.49 -54.50
CA ARG A 35 -34.13 -26.72 -53.33
C ARG A 35 -33.99 -28.16 -52.80
N HIS A 36 -34.03 -28.35 -51.47
CA HIS A 36 -35.09 -29.06 -50.74
C HIS A 36 -34.72 -29.16 -49.24
N ARG A 37 -35.64 -28.69 -48.38
CA ARG A 37 -35.47 -28.64 -46.91
C ARG A 37 -35.93 -29.97 -46.30
N HIS A 38 -35.06 -30.64 -45.54
CA HIS A 38 -35.47 -31.52 -44.44
C HIS A 38 -35.23 -30.76 -43.12
N PRO A 39 -36.15 -30.79 -42.15
CA PRO A 39 -35.96 -30.09 -40.88
C PRO A 39 -34.84 -30.80 -40.09
N LYS A 40 -33.73 -30.08 -39.85
CA LYS A 40 -32.69 -30.54 -38.93
C LYS A 40 -33.27 -30.54 -37.52
N LEU A 41 -33.34 -31.73 -36.91
CA LEU A 41 -33.60 -31.92 -35.50
C LEU A 41 -32.56 -31.10 -34.71
N PHE A 42 -33.00 -30.07 -34.00
CA PHE A 42 -32.14 -29.26 -33.14
C PHE A 42 -31.97 -30.02 -31.82
N ILE A 43 -30.88 -30.80 -31.71
CA ILE A 43 -30.50 -31.44 -30.46
C ILE A 43 -29.65 -30.40 -29.71
N PRO A 44 -30.14 -29.81 -28.60
CA PRO A 44 -29.30 -28.94 -27.79
C PRO A 44 -28.19 -29.78 -27.18
N ILE A 45 -26.94 -29.35 -27.37
CA ILE A 45 -25.81 -29.89 -26.61
C ILE A 45 -26.03 -29.43 -25.16
N LEU A 46 -26.60 -30.29 -24.32
CA LEU A 46 -26.51 -30.14 -22.87
C LEU A 46 -25.05 -30.37 -22.49
N GLY A 47 -24.24 -29.34 -22.69
CA GLY A 47 -22.89 -29.27 -22.14
C GLY A 47 -23.03 -29.22 -20.63
N THR A 48 -22.59 -30.27 -19.95
CA THR A 48 -22.22 -30.17 -18.55
C THR A 48 -21.13 -29.10 -18.46
N ASN A 49 -21.47 -27.91 -17.97
CA ASN A 49 -20.48 -26.91 -17.60
C ASN A 49 -19.66 -27.50 -16.45
N ILE A 50 -18.53 -28.12 -16.77
CA ILE A 50 -17.53 -28.49 -15.78
C ILE A 50 -16.76 -27.20 -15.50
N PRO A 51 -16.98 -26.52 -14.36
CA PRO A 51 -16.17 -25.36 -14.05
C PRO A 51 -14.72 -25.83 -13.93
N ILE A 52 -13.82 -25.18 -14.65
CA ILE A 52 -12.39 -25.28 -14.37
C ILE A 52 -12.21 -24.62 -13.00
N MET A 53 -12.28 -25.41 -11.92
CA MET A 53 -11.77 -25.00 -10.61
C MET A 53 -10.25 -24.98 -10.73
N GLY A 54 -9.73 -23.88 -11.26
CA GLY A 54 -8.34 -23.53 -11.05
C GLY A 54 -8.15 -23.38 -9.55
N ILE A 55 -7.58 -24.41 -8.91
CA ILE A 55 -6.78 -24.18 -7.71
C ILE A 55 -5.66 -23.28 -8.22
N LYS A 56 -5.84 -21.95 -8.10
CA LYS A 56 -4.70 -21.05 -8.10
C LYS A 56 -3.82 -21.63 -7.01
N ASN A 57 -2.67 -22.17 -7.40
CA ASN A 57 -1.54 -22.31 -6.51
C ASN A 57 -1.20 -20.89 -6.06
N GLN A 58 -1.99 -20.37 -5.12
CA GLN A 58 -1.46 -19.52 -4.09
C GLN A 58 -0.49 -20.46 -3.39
N ALA A 59 0.75 -20.50 -3.88
CA ALA A 59 1.86 -20.76 -2.98
C ALA A 59 1.50 -19.92 -1.76
N THR A 60 1.25 -20.58 -0.62
CA THR A 60 0.97 -19.91 0.63
C THR A 60 2.16 -19.02 0.84
N ASP A 61 2.00 -17.78 0.43
CA ASP A 61 3.02 -16.76 0.50
C ASP A 61 3.01 -16.45 1.97
N THR A 62 3.80 -17.20 2.73
CA THR A 62 3.94 -17.09 4.18
C THR A 62 4.69 -15.79 4.50
N ARG A 63 4.31 -14.70 3.82
CA ARG A 63 4.70 -13.35 4.17
C ARG A 63 3.97 -13.06 5.47
N PRO A 64 4.71 -12.80 6.56
CA PRO A 64 4.10 -12.45 7.83
C PRO A 64 3.13 -11.29 7.62
N LEU A 65 1.89 -11.46 8.10
CA LEU A 65 0.85 -10.45 8.00
C LEU A 65 1.28 -9.19 8.75
N ALA A 66 1.00 -8.03 8.18
CA ALA A 66 1.22 -6.78 8.89
C ALA A 66 0.30 -6.73 10.10
N LEU A 67 0.80 -6.24 11.24
CA LEU A 67 0.06 -6.28 12.51
C LEU A 67 -1.29 -5.56 12.39
N ALA A 68 -1.32 -4.44 11.69
CA ALA A 68 -2.52 -3.67 11.47
C ALA A 68 -3.55 -4.42 10.59
N ASP A 69 -3.11 -5.23 9.62
CA ASP A 69 -4.00 -6.02 8.75
C ASP A 69 -4.70 -7.16 9.51
N ALA A 70 -4.09 -7.65 10.58
CA ALA A 70 -4.71 -8.64 11.45
C ALA A 70 -5.81 -8.04 12.35
N LEU A 71 -5.73 -6.75 12.65
CA LEU A 71 -6.64 -6.06 13.58
C LEU A 71 -7.75 -5.27 12.87
N PHE A 72 -7.46 -4.73 11.69
CA PHE A 72 -8.31 -3.74 11.04
C PHE A 72 -8.37 -3.95 9.54
N SER A 73 -9.53 -3.67 8.95
CA SER A 73 -9.64 -3.56 7.49
C SER A 73 -8.79 -2.40 6.95
N SER A 74 -8.46 -2.44 5.66
CA SER A 74 -7.66 -1.40 5.00
C SER A 74 -8.24 0.02 5.20
N THR A 75 -9.55 0.18 5.04
CA THR A 75 -10.23 1.47 5.29
C THR A 75 -10.16 1.88 6.76
N GLN A 76 -10.38 0.95 7.70
CA GLN A 76 -10.28 1.23 9.14
C GLN A 76 -8.90 1.70 9.53
N LYS A 77 -7.84 1.02 9.09
CA LYS A 77 -6.46 1.42 9.35
C LYS A 77 -6.20 2.88 8.99
N ARG A 78 -6.66 3.28 7.81
CA ARG A 78 -6.43 4.63 7.28
C ARG A 78 -7.28 5.69 7.98
N VAL A 79 -8.55 5.41 8.25
CA VAL A 79 -9.43 6.33 9.00
C VAL A 79 -8.92 6.50 10.44
N LEU A 80 -8.60 5.39 11.11
CA LEU A 80 -8.06 5.42 12.47
C LEU A 80 -6.69 6.10 12.52
N GLY A 81 -5.79 5.79 11.57
CA GLY A 81 -4.49 6.42 11.45
C GLY A 81 -4.57 7.93 11.28
N LEU A 82 -5.54 8.43 10.51
CA LEU A 82 -5.74 9.85 10.31
C LEU A 82 -6.30 10.54 11.57
N ILE A 83 -7.37 9.99 12.16
CA ILE A 83 -8.10 10.64 13.26
C ILE A 83 -7.37 10.48 14.59
N PHE A 84 -6.95 9.26 14.93
CA PHE A 84 -6.30 8.95 16.22
C PHE A 84 -4.78 9.16 16.19
N GLY A 85 -4.19 9.40 15.01
CA GLY A 85 -2.81 9.88 14.89
C GLY A 85 -2.68 11.39 15.04
N GLN A 86 -3.79 12.14 15.05
CA GLN A 86 -3.87 13.58 15.34
C GLN A 86 -5.14 13.85 16.15
N PRO A 87 -5.27 13.28 17.37
CA PRO A 87 -6.54 13.24 18.09
C PRO A 87 -7.10 14.63 18.46
N GLU A 88 -6.22 15.61 18.65
CA GLU A 88 -6.59 17.01 18.95
C GLU A 88 -7.09 17.79 17.73
N ARG A 89 -6.96 17.23 16.52
CA ARG A 89 -7.36 17.88 15.28
C ARG A 89 -8.73 17.40 14.83
N SER A 90 -9.58 18.35 14.45
CA SER A 90 -10.82 18.04 13.74
C SER A 90 -10.62 18.06 12.21
N PHE A 91 -11.31 17.17 11.52
CA PHE A 91 -11.20 16.98 10.07
C PHE A 91 -12.56 17.10 9.37
N PHE A 92 -12.56 17.68 8.17
CA PHE A 92 -13.74 17.66 7.31
C PHE A 92 -13.98 16.27 6.74
N ALA A 93 -15.24 15.89 6.51
CA ALA A 93 -15.57 14.63 5.84
C ALA A 93 -14.83 14.47 4.50
N THR A 94 -14.81 15.54 3.69
CA THR A 94 -14.15 15.58 2.38
C THR A 94 -12.65 15.37 2.51
N GLU A 95 -12.02 16.09 3.46
CA GLU A 95 -10.60 15.92 3.75
C GLU A 95 -10.26 14.47 4.13
N ILE A 96 -11.08 13.82 4.95
CA ILE A 96 -10.88 12.41 5.32
C ILE A 96 -11.01 11.52 4.09
N ILE A 97 -12.03 11.72 3.26
CA ILE A 97 -12.25 10.93 2.04
C ILE A 97 -11.06 11.06 1.10
N ASP A 98 -10.56 12.28 0.90
CA ASP A 98 -9.44 12.56 0.00
C ASP A 98 -8.14 11.91 0.51
N ARG A 99 -7.89 11.97 1.82
CA ARG A 99 -6.67 11.40 2.44
C ARG A 99 -6.69 9.88 2.58
N VAL A 100 -7.86 9.26 2.72
CA VAL A 100 -7.98 7.82 3.04
C VAL A 100 -7.86 6.92 1.80
N SER A 101 -7.74 7.49 0.58
CA SER A 101 -7.55 6.75 -0.69
C SER A 101 -8.44 5.50 -0.80
N ALA A 102 -9.69 5.59 -0.33
CA ALA A 102 -10.68 4.52 -0.31
C ALA A 102 -12.01 5.05 -0.84
N GLY A 103 -12.91 4.15 -1.25
CA GLY A 103 -14.22 4.57 -1.77
C GLY A 103 -15.02 5.38 -0.77
N THR A 104 -15.60 6.50 -1.21
CA THR A 104 -16.38 7.45 -0.39
C THR A 104 -17.38 6.77 0.55
N GLY A 105 -18.16 5.82 0.03
CA GLY A 105 -19.16 5.10 0.83
C GLY A 105 -18.54 4.21 1.92
N ALA A 106 -17.34 3.66 1.71
CA ALA A 106 -16.64 2.89 2.73
C ALA A 106 -16.15 3.80 3.87
N VAL A 107 -15.57 4.96 3.52
CA VAL A 107 -15.14 5.96 4.50
C VAL A 107 -16.33 6.47 5.32
N GLN A 108 -17.44 6.82 4.67
CA GLN A 108 -18.64 7.29 5.35
C GLN A 108 -19.23 6.24 6.31
N ARG A 109 -19.26 4.96 5.91
CA ARG A 109 -19.70 3.87 6.79
C ARG A 109 -18.80 3.73 8.02
N GLU A 110 -17.49 3.85 7.84
CA GLU A 110 -16.55 3.77 8.96
C GLU A 110 -16.69 4.97 9.90
N LEU A 111 -16.77 6.19 9.36
CA LEU A 111 -17.02 7.40 10.17
C LEU A 111 -18.32 7.32 10.93
N LYS A 112 -19.39 6.81 10.30
CA LYS A 112 -20.66 6.58 10.98
C LYS A 112 -20.50 5.57 12.12
N LYS A 113 -19.84 4.44 11.87
CA LYS A 113 -19.58 3.41 12.90
C LYS A 113 -18.82 4.00 14.10
N LEU A 114 -17.74 4.74 13.86
CA LEU A 114 -16.94 5.36 14.91
C LEU A 114 -17.76 6.40 15.70
N THR A 115 -18.56 7.19 15.00
CA THR A 115 -19.45 8.18 15.64
C THR A 115 -20.53 7.51 16.49
N ASP A 116 -21.23 6.52 15.94
CA ASP A 116 -22.30 5.79 16.63
C ASP A 116 -21.78 5.07 17.89
N SER A 117 -20.51 4.63 17.88
CA SER A 117 -19.85 4.01 19.03
C SER A 117 -19.31 5.00 20.07
N GLY A 118 -19.37 6.30 19.80
CA GLY A 118 -18.80 7.34 20.67
C GLY A 118 -17.27 7.43 20.65
N LEU A 119 -16.60 6.76 19.70
CA LEU A 119 -15.15 6.85 19.51
C LEU A 119 -14.73 8.15 18.81
N VAL A 120 -15.63 8.72 18.02
CA VAL A 120 -15.43 9.97 17.27
C VAL A 120 -16.58 10.91 17.56
N THR A 121 -16.28 12.17 17.87
CA THR A 121 -17.28 13.24 17.98
C THR A 121 -17.51 13.89 16.63
N VAL A 122 -18.74 14.37 16.42
CA VAL A 122 -19.10 15.14 15.24
C VAL A 122 -19.64 16.50 15.64
N SER A 123 -18.97 17.56 15.24
CA SER A 123 -19.42 18.94 15.40
C SER A 123 -19.73 19.57 14.04
N ARG A 124 -20.48 20.67 14.05
CA ARG A 124 -20.73 21.48 12.85
C ARG A 124 -19.97 22.78 12.98
N ILE A 125 -19.10 23.07 12.02
CA ILE A 125 -18.47 24.39 11.87
C ILE A 125 -19.00 24.97 10.56
N GLY A 126 -19.85 26.00 10.69
CA GLY A 126 -20.69 26.46 9.59
C GLY A 126 -21.62 25.35 9.09
N ASN A 127 -21.60 25.08 7.78
CA ASN A 127 -22.41 24.04 7.15
C ASN A 127 -21.71 22.68 7.04
N GLN A 128 -20.48 22.54 7.55
CA GLN A 128 -19.67 21.35 7.35
C GLN A 128 -19.56 20.52 8.64
N LYS A 129 -19.55 19.19 8.48
CA LYS A 129 -19.33 18.24 9.59
C LYS A 129 -17.83 18.09 9.83
N HIS A 130 -17.44 18.22 11.08
CA HIS A 130 -16.10 17.99 11.58
C HIS A 130 -16.08 16.70 12.41
N TYR A 131 -15.11 15.85 12.16
CA TYR A 131 -14.89 14.60 12.89
C TYR A 131 -13.60 14.73 13.69
N GLN A 132 -13.64 14.35 14.97
CA GLN A 132 -12.49 14.37 15.86
C GLN A 132 -12.50 13.12 16.76
N ALA A 133 -11.34 12.63 17.16
CA ALA A 133 -11.27 11.57 18.17
C ALA A 133 -11.96 12.06 19.45
N ASN A 134 -12.74 11.20 20.10
CA ASN A 134 -13.44 11.57 21.32
C ASN A 134 -12.55 11.34 22.57
N PRO A 135 -12.02 12.39 23.23
CA PRO A 135 -11.19 12.22 24.42
C PRO A 135 -11.98 11.65 25.61
N ASP A 136 -13.31 11.81 25.62
CA ASP A 136 -14.18 11.27 26.67
C ASP A 136 -14.49 9.77 26.49
N SER A 137 -13.99 9.14 25.42
CA SER A 137 -14.17 7.71 25.20
C SER A 137 -13.34 6.88 26.19
N PRO A 138 -13.91 5.85 26.83
CA PRO A 138 -13.17 5.00 27.79
C PRO A 138 -11.95 4.28 27.23
N VAL A 139 -11.86 4.15 25.90
CA VAL A 139 -10.75 3.46 25.19
C VAL A 139 -9.89 4.43 24.38
N PHE A 140 -10.03 5.74 24.60
CA PHE A 140 -9.38 6.77 23.82
C PHE A 140 -7.85 6.63 23.83
N LEU A 141 -7.26 6.48 25.02
CA LEU A 141 -5.80 6.40 25.19
C LEU A 141 -5.24 5.12 24.58
N GLU A 142 -5.94 4.00 24.76
CA GLU A 142 -5.58 2.69 24.20
C GLU A 142 -5.64 2.73 22.68
N LEU A 143 -6.68 3.33 22.08
CA LEU A 143 -6.79 3.46 20.63
C LEU A 143 -5.71 4.37 20.05
N CYS A 144 -5.43 5.52 20.68
CA CYS A 144 -4.33 6.39 20.26
C CYS A 144 -2.99 5.64 20.32
N SER A 145 -2.74 4.92 21.43
CA SER A 145 -1.52 4.11 21.61
C SER A 145 -1.40 3.01 20.56
N LEU A 146 -2.50 2.29 20.30
CA LEU A 146 -2.55 1.21 19.32
C LEU A 146 -2.31 1.74 17.91
N VAL A 147 -2.94 2.85 17.55
CA VAL A 147 -2.76 3.51 16.26
C VAL A 147 -1.32 3.98 16.08
N ARG A 148 -0.72 4.67 17.07
CA ARG A 148 0.69 5.08 17.01
C ARG A 148 1.64 3.90 16.78
N LYS A 149 1.42 2.78 17.48
CA LYS A 149 2.27 1.59 17.38
C LYS A 149 2.08 0.79 16.09
N THR A 150 0.99 1.00 15.36
CA THR A 150 0.62 0.19 14.19
C THR A 150 0.70 0.96 12.87
N VAL A 151 0.10 2.15 12.81
CA VAL A 151 -0.08 2.93 11.57
C VAL A 151 0.31 4.40 11.69
N GLY A 152 0.39 4.96 12.91
CA GLY A 152 0.61 6.39 13.17
C GLY A 152 2.06 6.73 13.52
N LEU A 153 2.91 6.93 12.51
CA LEU A 153 4.33 7.26 12.71
C LEU A 153 4.65 8.75 12.62
N ALA A 154 3.81 9.51 11.91
CA ALA A 154 4.11 10.88 11.57
C ALA A 154 4.24 11.79 12.79
N GLU A 155 3.29 11.69 13.72
CA GLU A 155 3.27 12.53 14.92
C GLU A 155 4.44 12.23 15.87
N PRO A 156 4.68 10.98 16.34
CA PRO A 156 5.77 10.73 17.29
C PRO A 156 7.15 11.06 16.73
N LEU A 157 7.39 10.75 15.45
CA LEU A 157 8.65 11.10 14.80
C LEU A 157 8.78 12.60 14.54
N GLY A 158 7.68 13.27 14.15
CA GLY A 158 7.66 14.72 13.98
C GLY A 158 7.93 15.46 15.29
N GLN A 159 7.34 15.03 16.39
CA GLN A 159 7.59 15.58 17.73
C GLN A 159 9.04 15.38 18.17
N ALA A 160 9.59 14.18 17.97
CA ALA A 160 10.98 13.89 18.30
C ALA A 160 11.98 14.74 17.48
N LEU A 161 11.68 15.02 16.22
CA LEU A 161 12.53 15.82 15.34
C LEU A 161 12.31 17.33 15.48
N ALA A 162 11.22 17.77 16.13
CA ALA A 162 10.87 19.18 16.27
C ALA A 162 11.98 20.06 16.87
N PRO A 163 12.75 19.62 17.89
CA PRO A 163 13.85 20.42 18.43
C PRO A 163 14.96 20.75 17.42
N ALA A 164 15.12 19.92 16.39
CA ALA A 164 16.13 20.09 15.34
C ALA A 164 15.52 20.48 13.98
N SER A 165 14.25 20.91 13.96
CA SER A 165 13.53 21.14 12.70
C SER A 165 14.21 22.17 11.80
N ALA A 166 14.88 23.18 12.34
CA ALA A 166 15.59 24.19 11.57
C ALA A 166 16.84 23.65 10.83
N GLU A 167 17.40 22.53 11.31
CA GLU A 167 18.59 21.90 10.75
C GLU A 167 18.27 20.78 9.77
N ILE A 168 17.01 20.34 9.74
CA ILE A 168 16.54 19.23 8.90
C ILE A 168 15.95 19.79 7.61
N GLU A 169 16.56 19.44 6.48
CA GLU A 169 16.05 19.82 5.17
C GLU A 169 14.95 18.87 4.69
N LEU A 170 15.09 17.59 5.01
CA LEU A 170 14.15 16.53 4.64
C LEU A 170 14.15 15.44 5.71
N ALA A 171 12.97 14.99 6.13
CA ALA A 171 12.77 13.82 6.96
C ALA A 171 11.66 12.96 6.37
N LEU A 172 11.91 11.67 6.15
CA LEU A 172 10.91 10.73 5.65
C LEU A 172 11.11 9.33 6.18
N VAL A 173 10.00 8.62 6.43
CA VAL A 173 10.00 7.18 6.70
C VAL A 173 9.86 6.43 5.39
N TYR A 174 10.61 5.34 5.25
CA TYR A 174 10.54 4.44 4.10
C TYR A 174 10.38 2.98 4.56
N GLY A 175 10.51 2.03 3.64
CA GLY A 175 10.52 0.61 3.97
C GLY A 175 9.13 0.05 4.29
N SER A 176 9.11 -1.01 5.09
CA SER A 176 7.87 -1.77 5.36
C SER A 176 6.81 -0.96 6.12
N MET A 177 7.26 -0.02 6.95
CA MET A 177 6.42 0.90 7.71
C MET A 177 5.64 1.84 6.78
N ALA A 178 6.33 2.54 5.87
CA ALA A 178 5.69 3.44 4.93
C ALA A 178 4.77 2.71 3.93
N LYS A 179 5.12 1.47 3.56
CA LYS A 179 4.30 0.60 2.67
C LYS A 179 3.10 -0.03 3.37
N GLY A 180 2.98 0.10 4.69
CA GLY A 180 1.93 -0.55 5.47
C GLY A 180 2.02 -2.08 5.53
N THR A 181 3.17 -2.66 5.18
CA THR A 181 3.45 -4.10 5.24
C THR A 181 4.29 -4.49 6.46
N ALA A 182 4.38 -3.60 7.44
CA ALA A 182 5.18 -3.79 8.63
C ALA A 182 4.59 -4.85 9.58
N THR A 183 5.45 -5.74 10.02
CA THR A 183 5.13 -6.81 10.96
C THR A 183 5.45 -6.39 12.39
N ALA A 184 5.20 -7.29 13.34
CA ALA A 184 5.54 -7.07 14.75
C ALA A 184 7.05 -6.90 14.98
N SER A 185 7.90 -7.47 14.13
CA SER A 185 9.36 -7.37 14.23
C SER A 185 9.98 -6.30 13.32
N SER A 186 9.16 -5.52 12.61
CA SER A 186 9.65 -4.49 11.70
C SER A 186 10.13 -3.26 12.47
N ASP A 187 11.33 -2.81 12.11
CA ASP A 187 11.96 -1.56 12.50
C ASP A 187 11.41 -0.36 11.71
N ILE A 188 11.72 0.85 12.18
CA ILE A 188 11.37 2.10 11.50
C ILE A 188 12.60 2.63 10.77
N ASP A 189 12.57 2.50 9.45
CA ASP A 189 13.55 3.10 8.54
C ASP A 189 13.29 4.60 8.36
N LEU A 190 14.16 5.46 8.91
CA LEU A 190 14.06 6.92 8.83
C LEU A 190 15.20 7.49 8.01
N LEU A 191 14.90 8.30 7.00
CA LEU A 191 15.90 9.06 6.24
C LEU A 191 15.85 10.54 6.63
N LEU A 192 17.01 11.11 6.89
CA LEU A 192 17.21 12.52 7.22
C LEU A 192 18.23 13.15 6.27
N VAL A 193 17.96 14.39 5.86
CA VAL A 193 18.92 15.23 5.15
C VAL A 193 19.23 16.45 6.00
N SER A 194 20.48 16.61 6.38
CA SER A 194 20.99 17.76 7.15
C SER A 194 22.50 17.89 6.94
N ASN A 195 23.00 19.12 6.92
CA ASN A 195 24.44 19.40 6.84
C ASN A 195 25.09 19.62 8.22
N SER A 196 24.30 19.84 9.27
CA SER A 196 24.78 20.22 10.61
C SER A 196 24.56 19.13 11.66
N LEU A 197 23.52 18.30 11.51
CA LEU A 197 23.25 17.23 12.47
C LEU A 197 24.30 16.12 12.42
N THR A 198 24.56 15.53 13.59
CA THR A 198 25.33 14.29 13.72
C THR A 198 24.38 13.13 13.97
N LEU A 199 24.82 11.92 13.61
CA LEU A 199 24.02 10.71 13.84
C LEU A 199 23.75 10.47 15.34
N GLU A 200 24.71 10.82 16.21
CA GLU A 200 24.56 10.74 17.67
C GLU A 200 23.43 11.66 18.18
N ALA A 201 23.40 12.92 17.71
CA ALA A 201 22.35 13.86 18.07
C ALA A 201 20.96 13.35 17.61
N VAL A 202 20.89 12.78 16.41
CA VAL A 202 19.67 12.16 15.88
C VAL A 202 19.19 11.01 16.77
N TYR A 203 20.07 10.09 17.17
CA TYR A 203 19.68 9.01 18.09
C TYR A 203 19.19 9.56 19.44
N GLY A 204 19.82 10.61 19.95
CA GLY A 204 19.36 11.28 21.17
C GLY A 204 17.95 11.84 21.06
N LEU A 205 17.61 12.47 19.93
CA LEU A 205 16.26 13.00 19.66
C LEU A 205 15.22 11.88 19.53
N LEU A 206 15.59 10.73 18.96
CA LEU A 206 14.67 9.65 18.65
C LEU A 206 14.42 8.68 19.81
N ALA A 207 15.20 8.75 20.90
CA ALA A 207 15.14 7.80 22.01
C ALA A 207 13.74 7.69 22.66
N GLU A 208 13.05 8.82 22.87
CA GLU A 208 11.69 8.81 23.42
C GLU A 208 10.66 8.27 22.41
N ALA A 209 10.86 8.54 21.11
CA ALA A 209 10.02 8.01 20.05
C ALA A 209 10.15 6.48 19.93
N GLU A 210 11.35 5.91 20.07
CA GLU A 210 11.54 4.45 20.08
C GLU A 210 10.73 3.79 21.22
N GLN A 211 10.78 4.38 22.41
CA GLN A 211 10.01 3.88 23.57
C GLN A 211 8.50 3.99 23.32
N THR A 212 8.05 5.11 22.77
CA THR A 212 6.64 5.37 22.49
C THR A 212 6.10 4.43 21.40
N LEU A 213 6.88 4.20 20.35
CA LEU A 213 6.52 3.36 19.20
C LEU A 213 6.75 1.87 19.47
N GLY A 214 7.52 1.54 20.51
CA GLY A 214 7.80 0.17 20.95
C GLY A 214 8.61 -0.64 19.94
N ARG A 215 9.42 0.02 19.12
CA ARG A 215 10.25 -0.60 18.07
C ARG A 215 11.47 0.27 17.77
N PRO A 216 12.60 -0.32 17.34
CA PRO A 216 13.79 0.45 17.00
C PRO A 216 13.57 1.35 15.79
N ILE A 217 14.19 2.52 15.83
CA ILE A 217 14.27 3.47 14.71
C ILE A 217 15.69 3.44 14.18
N ASN A 218 15.83 3.17 12.89
CA ASN A 218 17.09 3.10 12.17
C ASN A 218 17.24 4.37 11.30
N PRO A 219 17.86 5.44 11.82
CA PRO A 219 18.10 6.67 11.06
C PRO A 219 19.26 6.51 10.08
N THR A 220 19.03 6.95 8.85
CA THR A 220 20.03 7.18 7.82
C THR A 220 20.16 8.68 7.60
N LEU A 221 21.32 9.24 7.90
CA LEU A 221 21.60 10.66 7.75
C LEU A 221 22.48 10.93 6.52
N TYR A 222 22.06 11.88 5.68
CA TYR A 222 22.83 12.37 4.54
C TYR A 222 23.01 13.88 4.59
N THR A 223 24.16 14.36 4.11
CA THR A 223 24.29 15.77 3.74
C THR A 223 23.51 16.05 2.45
N ARG A 224 23.15 17.31 2.20
CA ARG A 224 22.50 17.74 0.94
C ARG A 224 23.28 17.24 -0.28
N LYS A 225 24.60 17.41 -0.26
CA LYS A 225 25.50 17.01 -1.34
C LYS A 225 25.48 15.50 -1.59
N GLU A 226 25.45 14.70 -0.52
CA GLU A 226 25.37 13.24 -0.65
C GLU A 226 24.02 12.77 -1.15
N PHE A 227 22.94 13.40 -0.68
CA PHE A 227 21.58 13.11 -1.11
C PHE A 227 21.42 13.38 -2.62
N GLN A 228 21.82 14.57 -3.08
CA GLN A 228 21.79 14.95 -4.50
C GLN A 228 22.64 14.02 -5.38
N ARG A 229 23.88 13.70 -4.95
CA ARG A 229 24.76 12.78 -5.68
C ARG A 229 24.15 11.38 -5.81
N ARG A 230 23.48 10.89 -4.78
CA ARG A 230 22.85 9.56 -4.80
C ARG A 230 21.57 9.54 -5.64
N LEU A 231 20.86 10.67 -5.71
CA LEU A 231 19.67 10.85 -6.55
C LEU A 231 20.02 10.84 -8.05
N SER A 232 21.07 11.58 -8.45
CA SER A 232 21.49 11.69 -9.86
C SER A 232 22.09 10.42 -10.44
N ASN A 233 22.69 9.55 -9.60
CA ASN A 233 23.32 8.32 -10.06
C ASN A 233 22.35 7.17 -10.40
N GLY A 234 21.03 7.37 -10.31
CA GLY A 234 19.96 6.53 -10.88
C GLY A 234 19.86 5.06 -10.43
N SER A 235 20.82 4.56 -9.66
CA SER A 235 21.02 3.14 -9.33
C SER A 235 21.16 2.88 -7.83
N SER A 236 21.14 3.95 -7.02
CA SER A 236 21.34 3.83 -5.58
C SER A 236 20.02 3.54 -4.86
N PHE A 237 20.12 2.90 -3.70
CA PHE A 237 19.06 2.70 -2.71
C PHE A 237 18.00 3.83 -2.65
N LEU A 238 18.42 5.09 -2.77
CA LEU A 238 17.55 6.27 -2.79
C LEU A 238 16.53 6.27 -3.95
N GLY A 239 16.90 5.83 -5.15
CA GLY A 239 15.96 5.71 -6.26
C GLY A 239 14.83 4.72 -5.99
N ARG A 240 15.12 3.61 -5.29
CA ARG A 240 14.10 2.63 -4.87
C ARG A 240 13.27 3.11 -3.68
N VAL A 241 13.89 3.86 -2.76
CA VAL A 241 13.20 4.46 -1.62
C VAL A 241 12.19 5.50 -2.11
N LEU A 242 12.61 6.40 -2.99
CA LEU A 242 11.77 7.50 -3.50
C LEU A 242 10.74 7.07 -4.54
N ALA A 243 10.98 5.95 -5.25
CA ALA A 243 9.98 5.36 -6.14
C ALA A 243 8.90 4.55 -5.40
N GLY A 244 9.13 4.20 -4.13
CA GLY A 244 8.18 3.49 -3.29
C GLY A 244 7.33 4.40 -2.42
N ASP A 245 6.40 3.81 -1.67
CA ASP A 245 5.63 4.55 -0.67
C ASP A 245 6.57 5.10 0.40
N THR A 246 6.50 6.42 0.61
CA THR A 246 7.25 7.14 1.64
C THR A 246 6.28 8.00 2.45
N LEU A 247 6.59 8.15 3.72
CA LEU A 247 5.87 9.05 4.61
C LEU A 247 6.78 10.23 4.93
N ILE A 248 6.55 11.36 4.28
CA ILE A 248 7.31 12.59 4.52
C ILE A 248 6.84 13.19 5.85
N LEU A 249 7.81 13.43 6.74
CA LEU A 249 7.62 14.08 8.03
C LEU A 249 7.88 15.59 7.95
N GLN A 250 8.91 15.97 7.18
CA GLN A 250 9.32 17.36 6.98
C GLN A 250 10.03 17.50 5.63
N GLY A 251 9.87 18.66 4.98
CA GLY A 251 10.56 19.00 3.73
C GLY A 251 9.86 18.46 2.48
N SER A 252 10.56 18.52 1.35
CA SER A 252 10.10 18.01 0.05
C SER A 252 11.21 17.22 -0.63
N LEU A 253 10.83 16.34 -1.56
CA LEU A 253 11.79 15.53 -2.33
C LEU A 253 12.54 16.35 -3.39
N THR A 254 11.99 17.50 -3.77
CA THR A 254 12.61 18.49 -4.65
C THR A 254 13.38 19.49 -3.80
N LEU A 255 14.64 19.18 -3.47
CA LEU A 255 15.55 20.18 -2.91
C LEU A 255 15.97 21.09 -4.05
N GLU A 256 15.26 22.21 -4.25
CA GLU A 256 15.66 23.23 -5.22
C GLU A 256 17.03 23.81 -4.84
N GLU A 257 17.89 24.03 -5.84
CA GLU A 257 19.18 24.70 -5.67
C GLU A 257 18.89 26.17 -5.30
N SER A 258 19.16 26.52 -4.04
CA SER A 258 19.19 27.92 -3.57
C SER A 258 20.60 28.47 -3.63
#